data_AF-A0A7W6GAL9-F1
#
_entry.id   AF-A0A7W6GAL9-F1
#
_cell.length_a   1.000
_cell.length_b   1.000
_cell.length_c   1.000
_cell.angle_alpha   90.00
_cell.angle_beta   90.00
_cell.angle_gamma   90.00
#
_symmetry.space_group_name_H-M   'P 1'
#
loop_
_entity.id
_entity.type
_entity.pdbx_description
1 polymer ?
#
loop_
_entity_poly.entity_id
_entity_poly.type
_entity_poly.pdbx_seq_one_letter_code
_entity_poly.pdbx_strand_id
1 'polypeptide(L)' 'MTVTVNIDEASLPELLAKVEAGEEVVILRDGLPVARLAPVAADHEKRRQAIEAVRAFRKTMPSITAEEIAEWKATGRR' A
#
# COMPACT_ATOMS: atom_id res chain seq x y z
N MET A 1 -0.69 -7.96 5.62
CA MET A 1 -2.12 -8.18 5.96
C MET A 1 -2.44 -7.25 7.11
N THR A 2 -3.62 -6.62 7.12
CA THR A 2 -3.96 -5.63 8.15
C THR A 2 -4.90 -6.24 9.17
N VAL A 3 -4.55 -6.14 10.45
CA VAL A 3 -5.36 -6.63 11.58
C VAL A 3 -5.88 -5.43 12.38
N THR A 4 -7.13 -5.48 12.80
CA THR A 4 -7.74 -4.43 13.62
C THR A 4 -7.98 -4.98 15.02
N VAL A 5 -7.55 -4.25 16.05
CA VAL A 5 -7.61 -4.69 17.45
C VAL A 5 -8.00 -3.52 18.34
N ASN A 6 -8.86 -3.75 19.32
CA ASN A 6 -9.16 -2.74 20.34
C ASN A 6 -8.06 -2.72 21.42
N ILE A 7 -7.67 -1.55 21.89
CA ILE A 7 -6.49 -1.39 22.78
C ILE A 7 -6.65 -2.12 24.13
N ASP A 8 -7.88 -2.35 24.55
CA ASP A 8 -8.30 -3.06 25.76
C ASP A 8 -8.28 -4.58 25.62
N GLU A 9 -8.17 -5.11 24.38
CA GLU A 9 -8.20 -6.54 24.08
C GLU A 9 -6.81 -7.15 23.85
N ALA A 10 -5.76 -6.34 23.75
CA ALA A 10 -4.41 -6.82 23.44
C ALA A 10 -3.31 -6.07 24.19
N SER A 11 -2.22 -6.78 24.44
CA SER A 11 -1.03 -6.21 25.05
C SER A 11 -0.02 -5.73 24.01
N LEU A 12 0.79 -4.73 24.37
CA LEU A 12 1.84 -4.20 23.48
C LEU A 12 2.81 -5.30 22.96
N PRO A 13 3.29 -6.27 23.78
CA PRO A 13 4.14 -7.35 23.30
C PRO A 13 3.50 -8.23 22.21
N GLU A 14 2.21 -8.55 22.33
CA GLU A 14 1.50 -9.36 21.32
C GLU A 14 1.33 -8.59 20.00
N LEU A 15 1.03 -7.30 20.08
CA LEU A 15 0.95 -6.44 18.90
C LEU A 15 2.31 -6.32 18.20
N LEU A 16 3.40 -6.20 18.97
CA LEU A 16 4.75 -6.17 18.43
C LEU A 16 5.13 -7.48 17.74
N ALA A 17 4.78 -8.64 18.32
CA ALA A 17 5.04 -9.94 17.67
C ALA A 17 4.38 -10.05 16.29
N LYS A 18 3.14 -9.53 16.13
CA LYS A 18 2.44 -9.47 14.84
C LYS A 18 3.14 -8.53 13.85
N VAL A 19 3.56 -7.36 14.33
CA VAL A 19 4.28 -6.38 13.52
C VAL A 19 5.65 -6.92 13.09
N GLU A 20 6.36 -7.63 13.97
CA GLU A 20 7.63 -8.28 13.65
C GLU A 20 7.46 -9.40 12.61
N ALA A 21 6.32 -10.09 12.62
CA ALA A 21 5.95 -11.05 11.58
C ALA A 21 5.61 -10.41 10.22
N GLY A 22 5.59 -9.07 10.14
CA GLY A 22 5.32 -8.32 8.91
C GLY A 22 3.85 -7.91 8.73
N GLU A 23 3.03 -8.02 9.77
CA GLU A 23 1.64 -7.55 9.74
C GLU A 23 1.54 -6.04 10.05
N GLU A 24 0.48 -5.40 9.53
CA GLU A 24 0.10 -4.05 9.98
C GLU A 24 -1.06 -4.17 10.98
N VAL A 25 -1.01 -3.42 12.07
CA VAL A 25 -2.04 -3.43 13.11
C VAL A 25 -2.68 -2.05 13.20
N VAL A 26 -4.01 -1.98 13.08
CA VAL A 26 -4.81 -0.79 13.39
C VAL A 26 -5.35 -0.94 14.80
N ILE A 27 -5.04 0.03 15.65
CA ILE A 27 -5.48 0.07 17.05
C ILE A 27 -6.73 0.93 17.14
N LEU A 28 -7.79 0.35 17.70
CA LEU A 28 -9.01 1.05 18.07
C LEU A 28 -8.97 1.47 19.53
N ARG A 29 -9.72 2.51 19.86
CA ARG A 29 -10.13 2.87 21.21
C ARG A 29 -11.61 3.21 21.14
N ASP A 30 -12.43 2.54 21.95
CA ASP A 30 -13.89 2.70 21.94
C ASP A 30 -14.49 2.49 20.53
N GLY A 31 -13.94 1.51 19.79
CA GLY A 31 -14.37 1.20 18.41
C GLY A 31 -13.88 2.18 17.33
N LEU A 32 -13.15 3.23 17.69
CA LEU A 32 -12.63 4.23 16.76
C LEU A 32 -11.14 4.02 16.49
N PRO A 33 -10.66 4.06 15.24
CA PRO A 33 -9.24 3.90 14.93
C PRO A 33 -8.44 5.11 15.43
N VAL A 34 -7.46 4.85 16.30
CA VAL A 34 -6.65 5.90 16.94
C VAL A 34 -5.16 5.82 16.58
N ALA A 35 -4.66 4.65 16.20
CA ALA A 35 -3.26 4.47 15.85
C ALA A 35 -3.06 3.32 14.86
N ARG A 36 -1.90 3.30 14.20
CA ARG A 36 -1.45 2.21 13.34
C ARG A 36 -0.01 1.84 13.67
N LEU A 37 0.26 0.56 13.87
CA LEU A 37 1.59 -0.01 14.00
C LEU A 37 1.94 -0.74 12.70
N ALA A 38 3.14 -0.52 12.20
CA ALA A 38 3.64 -1.16 11.00
C ALA A 38 5.13 -1.50 11.17
N PRO A 39 5.64 -2.53 10.48
CA PRO A 39 7.03 -2.93 10.62
C PRO A 39 7.94 -1.87 9.99
N VAL A 40 9.03 -1.51 10.68
CA VAL A 40 9.95 -0.46 10.22
C VAL A 40 10.68 -0.85 8.92
N ALA A 41 11.08 -2.12 8.81
CA ALA A 41 11.90 -2.59 7.69
C ALA A 41 11.11 -3.23 6.55
N ALA A 42 9.82 -3.56 6.73
CA ALA A 42 9.14 -4.51 5.83
C ALA A 42 8.81 -3.98 4.43
N ASP A 43 8.80 -2.65 4.21
CA ASP A 43 8.25 -2.10 2.97
C ASP A 43 9.13 -1.10 2.22
N HIS A 44 10.20 -0.58 2.80
CA HIS A 44 11.02 0.41 2.08
C HIS A 44 11.75 -0.19 0.87
N GLU A 45 12.29 -1.40 1.02
CA GLU A 45 13.01 -2.08 -0.05
C GLU A 45 12.05 -2.55 -1.16
N LYS A 46 10.99 -3.27 -0.78
CA LYS A 46 10.00 -3.79 -1.73
C LYS A 46 9.28 -2.67 -2.47
N ARG A 47 8.88 -1.61 -1.78
CA ARG A 47 8.29 -0.42 -2.41
C ARG A 47 9.28 0.26 -3.36
N ARG A 48 10.54 0.38 -2.97
CA ARG A 48 11.59 0.95 -3.85
C ARG A 48 11.77 0.09 -5.11
N GLN A 49 11.89 -1.23 -4.95
CA GLN A 49 12.00 -2.17 -6.06
C GLN A 49 10.78 -2.13 -6.99
N ALA A 50 9.56 -2.05 -6.44
CA ALA A 50 8.35 -1.90 -7.22
C ALA A 50 8.33 -0.59 -8.02
N ILE A 51 8.73 0.53 -7.41
CA ILE A 51 8.83 1.83 -8.08
C ILE A 51 9.88 1.77 -9.20
N GLU A 52 11.04 1.16 -8.95
CA GLU A 52 12.09 0.99 -9.95
C GLU A 52 11.63 0.12 -11.12
N ALA A 53 10.92 -0.98 -10.85
CA ALA A 53 10.35 -1.85 -11.87
C ALA A 53 9.34 -1.09 -12.76
N VAL A 54 8.43 -0.31 -12.15
CA VAL A 54 7.47 0.52 -12.90
C VAL A 54 8.18 1.58 -13.75
N ARG A 55 9.22 2.22 -13.21
CA ARG A 55 10.02 3.21 -13.95
C ARG A 55 10.78 2.56 -15.11
N ALA A 56 11.36 1.38 -14.90
CA ALA A 56 12.07 0.63 -15.94
C ALA A 56 11.10 0.23 -17.07
N PHE A 57 9.94 -0.31 -16.71
CA PHE A 57 8.88 -0.64 -17.68
C PHE A 57 8.37 0.59 -18.44
N ARG A 58 8.18 1.73 -17.77
CA ARG A 58 7.75 2.96 -18.44
C ARG A 58 8.76 3.47 -19.47
N LYS A 59 10.06 3.18 -19.29
CA LYS A 59 11.10 3.53 -20.29
C LYS A 59 11.03 2.68 -21.56
N THR A 60 10.43 1.48 -21.52
CA THR A 60 10.29 0.62 -22.71
C THR A 60 9.03 0.93 -23.52
N MET A 61 8.13 1.75 -22.98
CA MET A 61 6.87 2.10 -23.63
C MET A 61 7.03 3.30 -24.57
N PRO A 62 6.32 3.32 -25.71
CA PRO A 62 6.28 4.50 -26.57
C PRO A 62 5.65 5.68 -25.83
N SER A 63 6.06 6.89 -26.20
CA SER A 63 5.39 8.10 -25.72
C SER A 63 4.03 8.23 -26.38
N ILE A 64 2.97 8.33 -25.57
CA ILE A 64 1.60 8.49 -26.04
C ILE A 64 1.19 9.94 -25.81
N THR A 65 0.69 10.59 -26.86
CA THR A 65 0.22 11.97 -26.87
C THR A 65 -1.21 12.10 -26.34
N ALA A 66 -1.61 13.32 -25.97
CA ALA A 66 -2.96 13.57 -25.49
C ALA A 66 -4.00 13.38 -26.60
N GLU A 67 -3.62 13.69 -27.84
CA GLU A 67 -4.42 13.53 -29.05
C GLU A 67 -4.73 12.05 -29.33
N GLU A 68 -3.73 11.17 -29.26
CA GLU A 68 -3.91 9.72 -29.41
C GLU A 68 -4.85 9.14 -28.33
N ILE A 69 -4.72 9.61 -27.09
CA ILE A 69 -5.62 9.21 -25.99
C ILE A 69 -7.06 9.68 -26.27
N ALA A 70 -7.24 10.89 -26.79
CA ALA A 70 -8.56 11.42 -27.12
C ALA A 70 -9.23 10.60 -28.24
N GLU A 71 -8.47 10.18 -29.24
CA GLU A 71 -8.93 9.33 -30.34
C GLU A 71 -9.38 7.95 -29.83
N TRP A 72 -8.57 7.28 -29.00
CA TRP A 72 -8.94 5.98 -28.41
C TRP A 72 -10.22 6.06 -27.56
N LYS A 73 -10.38 7.15 -26.79
CA LYS A 73 -11.60 7.40 -26.02
C LYS A 73 -12.82 7.62 -26.91
N ALA A 74 -12.65 8.26 -28.07
CA ALA A 74 -13.74 8.45 -29.04
C ALA A 74 -14.13 7.13 -29.72
N THR A 75 -13.15 6.30 -30.09
CA THR A 75 -13.36 4.98 -30.67
C THR A 75 -14.13 4.05 -29.73
N GLY A 76 -13.78 4.01 -28.44
CA GLY A 76 -14.49 3.18 -27.45
C GLY A 76 -15.89 3.66 -27.06
N ARG A 77 -16.33 4.83 -27.52
CA ARG A 77 -17.69 5.37 -27.29
C ARG A 77 -18.65 5.16 -28.47
N ARG A 78 -18.15 4.67 -29.60
CA ARG A 78 -18.98 4.19 -30.72
C ARG A 78 -19.33 2.73 -30.51
#